data_AF-A0A7T5RVL4-F1
#
_entry.id   AF-A0A7T5RVL4-F1
#
_cell.length_a   1.000
_cell.length_b   1.000
_cell.length_c   1.000
_cell.angle_alpha   90.00
_cell.angle_beta   90.00
_cell.angle_gamma   90.00
#
_symmetry.space_group_name_H-M   'P 1'
#
loop_
_entity.id
_entity.type
_entity.pdbx_description
1 polymer ?
#
loop_
_entity_poly.entity_id
_entity_poly.type
_entity_poly.pdbx_seq_one_letter_code
_entity_poly.pdbx_strand_id
1 'polypeptide(L)'
;MSIDNMQKKLDHLLELVTNDVISSDDYLQKTESLKHELAERQDEQKEAARRARNWYEIIGLTLDRLNNATERFAKGDFGVRRGILLAVGYNPVLMDKKILITPSEWMIPMQRELPAIKKLLGRLEPNPNRSEKPQKRQ
;
A
#
# COMPACT_ATOMS: atom_id res chain seq x y z
N MET A 1 -18.96 -12.17 -3.19
CA MET A 1 -20.11 -11.81 -4.06
C MET A 1 -20.04 -10.30 -4.32
N SER A 2 -20.31 -9.83 -5.54
CA SER A 2 -20.27 -8.40 -5.89
C SER A 2 -21.46 -7.65 -5.29
N ILE A 3 -21.28 -6.37 -4.92
CA ILE A 3 -22.36 -5.48 -4.42
C ILE A 3 -23.52 -5.41 -5.42
N ASP A 4 -23.20 -5.40 -6.72
CA ASP A 4 -24.16 -5.45 -7.83
C ASP A 4 -25.05 -6.70 -7.78
N ASN A 5 -24.50 -7.84 -7.36
CA ASN A 5 -25.29 -9.08 -7.21
C ASN A 5 -26.21 -9.05 -5.97
N MET A 6 -25.90 -8.26 -4.94
CA MET A 6 -26.79 -8.08 -3.78
C MET A 6 -27.94 -7.13 -4.10
N GLN A 7 -27.68 -6.07 -4.87
CA GLN A 7 -28.73 -5.18 -5.38
C GLN A 7 -29.71 -5.94 -6.28
N LYS A 8 -29.21 -6.75 -7.22
CA LYS A 8 -30.05 -7.63 -8.05
C LYS A 8 -30.90 -8.61 -7.24
N LYS A 9 -30.39 -9.12 -6.13
CA LYS A 9 -31.17 -10.00 -5.22
C LYS A 9 -32.27 -9.26 -4.48
N LEU A 10 -32.02 -8.01 -4.07
CA LEU A 10 -33.03 -7.14 -3.48
C LEU A 10 -34.14 -6.82 -4.50
N ASP A 11 -33.76 -6.47 -5.73
CA ASP A 11 -34.72 -6.17 -6.81
C ASP A 11 -35.58 -7.41 -7.13
N HIS A 12 -34.97 -8.59 -7.20
CA HIS A 12 -35.68 -9.86 -7.41
C HIS A 12 -36.63 -10.23 -6.25
N LEU A 13 -36.26 -9.92 -5.01
CA LEU A 13 -37.16 -10.12 -3.87
C LEU A 13 -38.37 -9.17 -3.94
N LEU A 14 -38.15 -7.94 -4.40
CA LEU A 14 -39.19 -6.93 -4.57
C LEU A 14 -40.18 -7.36 -5.67
N GLU A 15 -39.67 -7.94 -6.75
CA GLU A 15 -40.47 -8.51 -7.84
C GLU A 15 -41.31 -9.73 -7.38
N LEU A 16 -40.75 -10.59 -6.54
CA LEU A 16 -41.46 -11.77 -5.99
C LEU A 16 -42.60 -11.40 -5.02
N VAL A 17 -42.46 -10.33 -4.24
CA VAL A 17 -43.55 -9.79 -3.40
C VAL A 17 -44.61 -9.13 -4.24
N THR A 18 -44.23 -8.40 -5.28
CA THR A 18 -45.17 -7.73 -6.18
C THR A 18 -46.05 -8.75 -6.91
N ASN A 19 -45.54 -9.97 -7.11
CA ASN A 19 -46.25 -11.09 -7.70
C ASN A 19 -46.95 -12.02 -6.68
N ASP A 20 -47.05 -11.64 -5.41
CA ASP A 20 -47.73 -12.38 -4.32
C ASP A 20 -47.17 -13.80 -4.06
N VAL A 21 -45.92 -14.06 -4.46
CA VAL A 21 -45.27 -15.39 -4.35
C VAL A 21 -44.72 -15.64 -2.93
N ILE A 22 -44.52 -14.59 -2.15
CA ILE A 22 -43.97 -14.62 -0.79
C ILE A 22 -44.77 -13.70 0.13
N SER A 23 -44.90 -14.13 1.39
CA SER A 23 -45.53 -13.31 2.45
C SER A 23 -44.70 -12.06 2.74
N SER A 24 -45.37 -10.95 3.05
CA SER A 24 -44.74 -9.67 3.38
C SER A 24 -43.74 -9.76 4.54
N ASP A 25 -43.95 -10.68 5.49
CA ASP A 25 -43.03 -10.91 6.63
C ASP A 25 -41.71 -11.56 6.20
N ASP A 26 -41.76 -12.57 5.32
CA ASP A 26 -40.55 -13.25 4.81
C ASP A 26 -39.71 -12.30 3.96
N TYR A 27 -40.37 -11.37 3.26
CA TYR A 27 -39.71 -10.32 2.51
C TYR A 27 -39.01 -9.31 3.41
N LEU A 28 -39.68 -8.82 4.46
CA LEU A 28 -39.08 -7.90 5.43
C LEU A 28 -37.84 -8.50 6.06
N GLN A 29 -37.90 -9.76 6.49
CA GLN A 29 -36.78 -10.45 7.13
C GLN A 29 -35.58 -10.62 6.19
N LYS A 30 -35.80 -11.06 4.94
CA LYS A 30 -34.71 -11.19 3.95
C LYS A 30 -34.15 -9.86 3.50
N THR A 31 -34.99 -8.85 3.36
CA THR A 31 -34.58 -7.50 2.96
C THR A 31 -33.70 -6.86 4.01
N GLU A 32 -34.08 -6.96 5.30
CA GLU A 32 -33.25 -6.46 6.41
C GLU A 32 -31.91 -7.19 6.50
N SER A 33 -31.92 -8.53 6.36
CA SER A 33 -30.67 -9.31 6.34
C SER A 33 -29.73 -8.89 5.19
N LEU A 34 -30.27 -8.69 3.98
CA LEU A 34 -29.49 -8.28 2.82
C LEU A 34 -29.00 -6.82 2.91
N LYS A 35 -29.81 -5.92 3.49
CA LYS A 35 -29.40 -4.53 3.74
C LYS A 35 -28.28 -4.46 4.77
N HIS A 36 -28.35 -5.25 5.83
CA HIS A 36 -27.29 -5.33 6.85
C HIS A 36 -25.97 -5.80 6.23
N GLU A 37 -26.01 -6.90 5.46
CA GLU A 37 -24.81 -7.43 4.82
C GLU A 37 -24.24 -6.44 3.78
N LEU A 38 -25.10 -5.72 3.06
CA LEU A 38 -24.67 -4.67 2.13
C LEU A 38 -24.02 -3.50 2.86
N ALA A 39 -24.56 -3.07 4.00
CA ALA A 39 -23.98 -2.02 4.82
C ALA A 39 -22.61 -2.40 5.39
N GLU A 40 -22.46 -3.62 5.92
CA GLU A 40 -21.17 -4.13 6.40
C GLU A 40 -20.12 -4.17 5.29
N ARG A 41 -20.46 -4.70 4.11
CA ARG A 41 -19.52 -4.76 2.97
C ARG A 41 -19.12 -3.38 2.47
N GLN A 42 -20.04 -2.43 2.44
CA GLN A 42 -19.72 -1.05 2.07
C GLN A 42 -18.80 -0.40 3.09
N ASP A 43 -18.97 -0.68 4.38
CA ASP A 43 -18.11 -0.17 5.44
C ASP A 43 -16.70 -0.78 5.36
N GLU A 44 -16.60 -2.10 5.16
CA GLU A 44 -15.34 -2.80 4.89
C GLU A 44 -14.59 -2.18 3.70
N GLN A 45 -15.30 -1.83 2.62
CA GLN A 45 -14.71 -1.19 1.44
C GLN A 45 -14.21 0.22 1.74
N LYS A 46 -14.98 1.01 2.49
CA LYS A 46 -14.56 2.36 2.93
C LYS A 46 -13.32 2.29 3.81
N GLU A 47 -13.29 1.37 4.76
CA GLU A 47 -12.14 1.16 5.65
C GLU A 47 -10.92 0.64 4.90
N ALA A 48 -11.10 -0.25 3.92
CA ALA A 48 -10.02 -0.68 3.04
C ALA A 48 -9.45 0.51 2.23
N ALA A 49 -10.31 1.35 1.65
CA ALA A 49 -9.89 2.54 0.90
C ALA A 49 -9.22 3.60 1.80
N ARG A 50 -9.68 3.75 3.05
CA ARG A 50 -9.05 4.61 4.06
C ARG A 50 -7.67 4.10 4.44
N ARG A 51 -7.54 2.79 4.71
CA ARG A 51 -6.25 2.15 5.00
C ARG A 51 -5.28 2.28 3.82
N ALA A 52 -5.74 2.08 2.60
CA ALA A 52 -4.92 2.25 1.40
C ALA A 52 -4.40 3.69 1.25
N ARG A 53 -5.28 4.70 1.43
CA ARG A 53 -4.87 6.12 1.40
C ARG A 53 -3.83 6.44 2.48
N ASN A 54 -4.08 5.99 3.70
CA ASN A 54 -3.13 6.16 4.81
C ASN A 54 -1.77 5.50 4.49
N TRP A 55 -1.79 4.34 3.82
CA TRP A 55 -0.56 3.65 3.45
C TRP A 55 0.26 4.42 2.42
N TYR A 56 -0.37 5.01 1.40
CA TYR A 56 0.32 5.88 0.43
C TYR A 56 0.97 7.09 1.09
N GLU A 57 0.26 7.74 2.00
CA GLU A 57 0.77 8.90 2.74
C GLU A 57 1.94 8.51 3.65
N ILE A 58 1.80 7.41 4.40
CA ILE A 58 2.87 6.87 5.25
C ILE A 58 4.10 6.49 4.43
N ILE A 59 3.94 5.79 3.30
CA ILE A 59 5.07 5.44 2.43
C ILE A 59 5.69 6.68 1.82
N GLY A 60 4.90 7.62 1.31
CA GLY A 60 5.41 8.86 0.72
C GLY A 60 6.27 9.65 1.70
N LEU A 61 5.77 9.84 2.92
CA LEU A 61 6.49 10.50 4.00
C LEU A 61 7.74 9.73 4.43
N THR A 62 7.66 8.40 4.44
CA THR A 62 8.79 7.53 4.77
C THR A 62 9.87 7.62 3.70
N LEU A 63 9.52 7.55 2.42
CA LEU A 63 10.45 7.67 1.31
C LEU A 63 11.09 9.07 1.25
N ASP A 64 10.33 10.13 1.54
CA ASP A 64 10.88 11.49 1.63
C ASP A 64 11.92 11.62 2.77
N ARG A 65 11.66 11.00 3.92
CA ARG A 65 12.63 10.92 5.03
C ARG A 65 13.86 10.11 4.67
N LEU A 66 13.67 9.04 3.90
CA LEU A 66 14.76 8.18 3.42
C LEU A 66 15.53 8.78 2.25
N ASN A 67 14.97 9.78 1.57
CA ASN A 67 15.64 10.49 0.50
C ASN A 67 16.87 11.22 1.05
N ASN A 68 18.04 10.93 0.49
CA ASN A 68 19.34 11.39 0.97
C ASN A 68 19.57 11.10 2.47
N ALA A 69 19.03 9.98 2.99
CA ALA A 69 19.11 9.60 4.40
C ALA A 69 20.54 9.66 4.96
N THR A 70 21.55 9.19 4.21
CA THR A 70 22.95 9.19 4.65
C THR A 70 23.48 10.59 4.92
N GLU A 71 23.23 11.52 4.01
CA GLU A 71 23.66 12.92 4.16
C GLU A 71 22.89 13.61 5.30
N ARG A 72 21.57 13.42 5.33
CA ARG A 72 20.69 14.00 6.36
C ARG A 72 20.98 13.43 7.74
N PHE A 73 21.38 12.17 7.85
CA PHE A 73 21.78 11.56 9.12
C PHE A 73 23.11 12.14 9.62
N ALA A 74 24.09 12.35 8.73
CA ALA A 74 25.38 12.92 9.11
C ALA A 74 25.26 14.39 9.55
N LYS A 75 24.55 15.21 8.77
CA LYS A 75 24.43 16.66 8.99
C LYS A 75 23.27 17.07 9.91
N GLY A 76 22.26 16.22 10.06
CA GLY A 76 21.03 16.52 10.79
C GLY A 76 21.20 16.45 12.30
N ASP A 77 20.26 17.11 12.98
CA ASP A 77 20.15 17.08 14.44
C ASP A 77 19.64 15.72 14.96
N PHE A 78 19.53 15.61 16.29
CA PHE A 78 19.05 14.38 16.94
C PHE A 78 17.64 13.99 16.47
N GLY A 79 16.76 14.97 16.22
CA GLY A 79 15.40 14.72 15.75
C GLY A 79 15.37 14.11 14.35
N VAL A 80 16.16 14.66 13.43
CA VAL A 80 16.31 14.14 12.05
C VAL A 80 16.89 12.74 12.06
N ARG A 81 17.97 12.50 12.84
CA ARG A 81 18.59 11.16 12.96
C ARG A 81 17.61 10.13 13.48
N ARG A 82 16.86 10.47 14.54
CA ARG A 82 15.80 9.60 15.09
C ARG A 82 14.70 9.35 14.07
N GLY A 83 14.26 10.38 13.36
CA GLY A 83 13.23 10.27 12.33
C GLY A 83 13.60 9.33 11.19
N ILE A 84 14.87 9.36 10.75
CA ILE A 84 15.40 8.47 9.72
C ILE A 84 15.44 7.01 10.22
N LEU A 85 15.92 6.77 11.45
CA LEU A 85 15.99 5.41 12.01
C LEU A 85 14.59 4.79 12.17
N LEU A 86 13.61 5.58 12.62
CA LEU A 86 12.22 5.15 12.77
C LEU A 86 11.47 5.00 11.44
N ALA A 87 11.97 5.60 10.36
CA ALA A 87 11.40 5.45 9.03
C ALA A 87 11.71 4.06 8.42
N VAL A 88 12.87 3.47 8.75
CA VAL A 88 13.29 2.16 8.27
C VAL A 88 12.59 1.02 9.02
N GLY A 89 12.30 1.21 10.31
CA GLY A 89 11.74 0.14 11.12
C GLY A 89 11.62 0.46 12.59
N TYR A 90 11.49 -0.60 13.38
CA TYR A 90 11.21 -0.56 14.81
C TYR A 90 12.42 -0.98 15.64
N ASN A 91 12.41 -0.59 16.92
CA ASN A 91 13.34 -1.02 17.96
C ASN A 91 14.83 -0.93 17.57
N PRO A 92 15.35 0.27 17.23
CA PRO A 92 16.77 0.42 16.97
C PRO A 92 17.58 0.12 18.25
N VAL A 93 18.38 -0.94 18.23
CA VAL A 93 19.30 -1.30 19.32
C VAL A 93 20.72 -1.05 18.86
N LEU A 94 21.49 -0.28 19.63
CA LEU A 94 22.92 -0.10 19.42
C LEU A 94 23.68 -1.12 20.27
N MET A 95 24.27 -2.11 19.63
CA MET A 95 25.08 -3.14 20.30
C MET A 95 26.37 -3.35 19.51
N ASP A 96 27.52 -3.36 20.19
CA ASP A 96 28.85 -3.59 19.57
C ASP A 96 29.16 -2.68 18.37
N LYS A 97 28.78 -1.39 18.48
CA LYS A 97 28.90 -0.39 17.40
C LYS A 97 28.09 -0.72 16.12
N LYS A 98 27.16 -1.67 16.21
CA LYS A 98 26.20 -1.99 15.14
C LYS A 98 24.80 -1.56 15.56
N ILE A 99 24.06 -1.00 14.62
CA ILE A 99 22.65 -0.68 14.82
C ILE A 99 21.84 -1.85 14.27
N LEU A 100 21.11 -2.53 15.15
CA LEU A 100 20.12 -3.53 14.77
C LEU A 100 18.76 -2.83 14.70
N ILE A 101 18.06 -2.97 13.57
CA ILE A 101 16.71 -2.44 13.36
C ILE A 101 15.84 -3.57 12.86
N THR A 102 14.66 -3.71 13.45
CA THR A 102 13.63 -4.62 12.93
C THR A 102 12.93 -3.90 11.77
N PRO A 103 13.12 -4.33 10.51
CA PRO A 103 12.52 -3.66 9.36
C PRO A 103 11.00 -3.78 9.40
N SER A 104 10.30 -2.76 8.90
CA SER A 104 8.84 -2.80 8.80
C SER A 104 8.39 -3.88 7.81
N GLU A 105 7.23 -4.49 8.05
CA GLU A 105 6.73 -5.63 7.25
C GLU A 105 6.63 -5.33 5.75
N TRP A 106 6.26 -4.09 5.39
CA TRP A 106 6.16 -3.64 4.00
C TRP A 106 7.51 -3.64 3.26
N MET A 107 8.65 -3.67 3.97
CA MET A 107 9.98 -3.76 3.38
C MET A 107 10.41 -5.19 3.05
N ILE A 108 9.80 -6.21 3.65
CA ILE A 108 10.18 -7.61 3.45
C ILE A 108 10.04 -8.02 1.97
N PRO A 109 8.91 -7.74 1.28
CA PRO A 109 8.78 -8.03 -0.15
C PRO A 109 9.81 -7.27 -0.98
N MET A 110 10.09 -6.00 -0.65
CA MET A 110 11.08 -5.21 -1.38
C MET A 110 12.48 -5.79 -1.26
N GLN A 111 12.87 -6.26 -0.07
CA GLN A 111 14.16 -6.90 0.14
C GLN A 111 14.33 -8.16 -0.72
N ARG A 112 13.25 -8.93 -0.87
CA ARG A 112 13.25 -10.16 -1.70
C ARG A 112 13.43 -9.85 -3.18
N GLU A 113 12.79 -8.81 -3.69
CA GLU A 113 12.84 -8.43 -5.12
C GLU A 113 14.08 -7.57 -5.47
N LEU A 114 14.74 -6.97 -4.47
CA LEU A 114 15.89 -6.07 -4.66
C LEU A 114 17.02 -6.66 -5.54
N PRO A 115 17.43 -7.94 -5.40
CA PRO A 115 18.47 -8.51 -6.25
C PRO A 115 18.10 -8.53 -7.74
N ALA A 116 16.83 -8.85 -8.05
CA ALA A 116 16.34 -8.88 -9.42
C ALA A 116 16.32 -7.46 -10.01
N ILE A 117 15.84 -6.48 -9.23
CA ILE A 117 15.81 -5.06 -9.62
C ILE A 117 17.22 -4.53 -9.88
N LYS A 118 18.19 -4.81 -9.00
CA LYS A 118 19.59 -4.40 -9.19
C LYS A 118 20.20 -4.99 -10.46
N LYS A 119 19.92 -6.25 -10.76
CA LYS A 119 20.38 -6.91 -11.99
C LYS A 119 19.81 -6.26 -13.26
N LEU A 120 18.57 -5.79 -13.22
CA LEU A 120 17.96 -5.05 -14.32
C LEU A 120 18.56 -3.64 -14.47
N LEU A 121 18.74 -2.91 -13.37
CA LEU A 121 19.36 -1.58 -13.39
C LEU A 121 20.79 -1.61 -13.93
N GLY A 122 21.61 -2.57 -13.50
CA GLY A 122 22.98 -2.72 -14.02
C GLY A 122 23.07 -3.04 -15.51
N ARG A 123 21.98 -3.50 -16.15
CA ARG A 123 21.91 -3.66 -17.61
C ARG A 123 21.58 -2.36 -18.34
N LEU A 124 20.95 -1.42 -17.65
CA LEU A 124 20.46 -0.16 -18.20
C LEU A 124 21.41 1.01 -17.96
N GLU A 125 22.39 0.89 -17.06
CA GLU A 125 23.42 1.91 -16.87
C GLU A 125 24.28 2.03 -18.14
N PRO A 126 24.26 3.18 -18.84
CA PRO A 126 25.15 3.39 -19.98
C PRO A 126 26.58 3.37 -19.48
N ASN A 127 27.44 2.63 -20.18
CA ASN A 127 28.87 2.59 -19.89
C ASN A 127 29.42 4.02 -19.74
N PRO A 128 29.97 4.40 -18.58
CA PRO A 128 30.47 5.77 -18.34
C PRO A 128 31.56 6.20 -19.34
N ASN A 129 32.15 5.26 -20.09
CA ASN A 129 33.14 5.51 -21.14
C ASN A 129 32.55 5.78 -22.54
N ARG A 130 31.23 5.91 -22.70
CA ARG A 130 30.58 6.12 -24.02
C ARG A 130 30.19 7.57 -24.33
N SER A 131 30.72 8.55 -23.58
CA SER A 131 30.73 9.94 -24.05
C SER A 131 31.69 10.06 -25.23
N GLU A 132 31.14 9.84 -26.41
CA GLU A 132 31.81 9.92 -27.70
C GLU A 132 32.56 11.25 -27.83
N LYS A 133 33.88 11.17 -27.97
CA LYS A 133 34.72 12.30 -28.38
C LYS A 133 34.19 12.77 -29.75
N PRO A 134 33.90 14.06 -29.96
CA PRO A 134 33.47 14.54 -31.27
C PRO A 134 34.60 14.32 -32.28
N GLN A 135 34.36 13.46 -33.27
CA GLN A 135 35.22 13.30 -34.44
C GLN A 135 35.24 14.63 -35.20
N LYS A 136 36.39 15.31 -35.18
CA LYS A 136 36.67 16.43 -36.08
C LYS A 136 36.60 15.91 -37.51
N ARG A 137 35.62 16.38 -38.29
CA ARG A 137 35.60 16.21 -39.74
C ARG A 137 36.72 17.08 -40.32
N GLN A 138 37.65 16.45 -41.05
CA GLN A 138 38.58 17.11 -41.95
C GLN A 138 37.85 17.61 -43.19
#